data_AF-A0A8S0SFY1-F1
#
_entry.id   AF-A0A8S0SFY1-F1
#
_cell.length_a   1.000
_cell.length_b   1.000
_cell.length_c   1.000
_cell.angle_alpha   90.00
_cell.angle_beta   90.00
_cell.angle_gamma   90.00
#
_symmetry.space_group_name_H-M   'P 1'
#
loop_
_entity.id
_entity.type
_entity.pdbx_description
1 polymer ?
#
loop_
_entity_poly.entity_id
_entity_poly.type
_entity_poly.pdbx_seq_one_letter_code
_entity_poly.pdbx_strand_id
1 'polypeptide(L)'
;MRASRKSEADLISNLPSSIIENILGCLPLRDAVRTSILSREWRYKWVTCPYLVFDFWFDQMFLGNHKLETLVYTILKFHQGPLLKFALQAPDFQSSPDIDRWIDLLPNDNIQDFTLHISRGDNHRLPSQLFAFHQLRNLKLYKCAFDPPSTFRGFNKLVNLDLQDVVFAPETFGNFVSCCTSLERLRLMECSSLDCIEIDAPKLKFFEFHGVFRSISFKHSPLLAEVLISFSSMDFVREDRFSFDLIKSLSCLPELEDLHLQAYVLEGLAEYGAPKKLPVTLKTLKTLHLSDMYFEKIDEISCALCLIRSSPSLQKLEITAFTFDVVEAVAEFLRSQKSSDCSLTHLKTVNMQLFSGAESEMEFVKYLLASATALEEMAISPHAGNVSDGGESILNKLKQFPRASPRAEIVNSEKK
;
A
#
# COMPACT_ATOMS: atom_id res chain seq x y z
N MET A 1 -38.22 -13.08 -57.21
CA MET A 1 -36.79 -13.05 -56.85
C MET A 1 -36.65 -12.46 -55.45
N ARG A 2 -36.35 -13.29 -54.44
CA ARG A 2 -35.93 -12.77 -53.11
C ARG A 2 -34.47 -12.36 -53.24
N ALA A 3 -34.19 -11.07 -53.04
CA ALA A 3 -32.82 -10.58 -52.97
C ALA A 3 -32.12 -11.24 -51.77
N SER A 4 -31.10 -12.04 -52.06
CA SER A 4 -30.14 -12.53 -51.08
C SER A 4 -29.42 -11.31 -50.50
N ARG A 5 -29.73 -10.96 -49.24
CA ARG A 5 -28.84 -10.12 -48.44
C ARG A 5 -27.56 -10.93 -48.25
N LYS A 6 -26.46 -10.48 -48.86
CA LYS A 6 -25.11 -10.92 -48.49
C LYS A 6 -25.01 -10.78 -46.98
N SER A 7 -24.86 -11.89 -46.26
CA SER A 7 -24.50 -11.86 -44.84
C SER A 7 -23.17 -11.12 -44.75
N GLU A 8 -23.13 -9.98 -44.06
CA GLU A 8 -21.87 -9.48 -43.52
C GLU A 8 -21.26 -10.65 -42.75
N ALA A 9 -20.07 -11.09 -43.15
CA ALA A 9 -19.43 -12.25 -42.55
C ALA A 9 -19.30 -11.97 -41.04
N ASP A 10 -19.81 -12.87 -40.21
CA ASP A 10 -19.68 -12.75 -38.76
C ASP A 10 -18.22 -13.02 -38.38
N LEU A 11 -17.41 -11.96 -38.41
CA LEU A 11 -15.95 -12.07 -38.22
C LEU A 11 -15.58 -12.43 -36.79
N ILE A 12 -16.41 -12.05 -35.80
CA ILE A 12 -16.09 -12.25 -34.39
C ILE A 12 -16.47 -13.67 -33.95
N SER A 13 -17.62 -14.20 -34.39
CA SER A 13 -18.02 -15.58 -34.04
C SER A 13 -17.11 -16.64 -34.65
N ASN A 14 -16.42 -16.32 -35.74
CA ASN A 14 -15.47 -17.21 -36.42
C ASN A 14 -14.04 -17.19 -35.82
N LEU A 15 -13.79 -16.39 -34.78
CA LEU A 15 -12.50 -16.38 -34.09
C LEU A 15 -12.28 -17.68 -33.30
N PRO A 16 -11.02 -18.13 -33.13
CA PRO A 16 -10.68 -19.23 -32.22
C PRO A 16 -11.20 -18.97 -30.80
N SER A 17 -11.63 -20.03 -30.10
CA SER A 17 -12.19 -19.92 -28.75
C SER A 17 -11.29 -19.16 -27.78
N SER A 18 -9.97 -19.39 -27.83
CA SER A 18 -9.00 -18.68 -26.99
C SER A 18 -8.99 -17.16 -27.19
N ILE A 19 -9.27 -16.69 -28.42
CA ILE A 19 -9.37 -15.25 -28.70
C ILE A 19 -10.69 -14.70 -28.15
N ILE A 20 -11.79 -15.44 -28.33
CA ILE A 20 -13.10 -15.05 -27.77
C ILE A 20 -13.04 -14.98 -26.24
N GLU A 21 -12.38 -15.96 -25.59
CA GLU A 21 -12.16 -15.99 -24.14
C GLU A 21 -11.37 -14.75 -23.67
N ASN A 22 -10.31 -14.36 -24.39
CA ASN A 22 -9.56 -13.16 -24.08
C ASN A 22 -10.41 -11.88 -24.27
N ILE A 23 -11.20 -11.79 -25.34
CA ILE A 23 -12.12 -10.67 -25.56
C ILE A 23 -13.11 -10.56 -24.40
N LEU A 24 -13.71 -11.69 -23.99
CA LEU A 24 -14.65 -11.74 -22.86
C LEU A 24 -13.96 -11.36 -21.53
N GLY A 25 -12.71 -11.79 -21.32
CA GLY A 25 -11.91 -11.40 -20.15
C GLY A 25 -11.60 -9.91 -20.09
N CYS A 26 -11.61 -9.19 -21.22
CA CYS A 26 -11.48 -7.73 -21.23
C CYS A 26 -12.78 -7.00 -20.85
N LEU A 27 -13.90 -7.71 -20.73
CA LEU A 27 -15.20 -7.12 -20.38
C LEU A 27 -15.50 -7.36 -18.89
N PRO A 28 -16.17 -6.41 -18.21
CA PRO A 28 -16.82 -6.70 -16.93
C PRO A 28 -17.74 -7.91 -17.07
N LEU A 29 -17.85 -8.75 -16.03
CA LEU A 29 -18.60 -10.01 -16.09
C LEU A 29 -20.01 -9.83 -16.64
N ARG A 30 -20.70 -8.75 -16.25
CA ARG A 30 -22.03 -8.41 -16.79
C ARG A 30 -22.02 -8.21 -18.30
N ASP A 31 -21.09 -7.41 -18.82
CA ASP A 31 -21.04 -7.12 -20.25
C ASP A 31 -20.62 -8.37 -21.04
N ALA A 32 -19.74 -9.21 -20.49
CA ALA A 32 -19.47 -10.55 -21.01
C ALA A 32 -20.77 -11.38 -21.10
N VAL A 33 -21.59 -11.43 -20.05
CA VAL A 33 -22.90 -12.12 -20.09
C VAL A 33 -23.86 -11.47 -21.09
N ARG A 34 -23.88 -10.13 -21.22
CA ARG A 34 -24.75 -9.41 -22.17
C ARG A 34 -24.44 -9.75 -23.62
N THR A 35 -23.23 -10.18 -23.95
CA THR A 35 -22.92 -10.68 -25.30
C THR A 35 -23.81 -11.86 -25.71
N SER A 36 -24.44 -12.57 -24.76
CA SER A 36 -25.39 -13.66 -25.02
C SER A 36 -26.60 -13.27 -25.88
N ILE A 37 -26.93 -11.97 -25.97
CA ILE A 37 -28.04 -11.48 -26.79
C ILE A 37 -27.65 -11.24 -28.26
N LEU A 38 -26.35 -11.26 -28.59
CA LEU A 38 -25.84 -10.93 -29.93
C LEU A 38 -26.26 -11.97 -30.97
N SER A 39 -26.16 -13.26 -30.64
CA SER A 39 -26.57 -14.35 -31.53
C SER A 39 -26.81 -15.65 -30.75
N ARG A 40 -27.35 -16.69 -31.44
CA ARG A 40 -27.49 -18.02 -30.84
C ARG A 40 -26.14 -18.64 -30.47
N GLU A 41 -25.08 -18.32 -31.21
CA GLU A 41 -23.72 -18.82 -30.95
C GLU A 41 -23.09 -18.16 -29.72
N TRP A 42 -23.37 -16.86 -29.51
CA TRP A 42 -22.86 -16.11 -28.35
C TRP A 42 -23.58 -16.42 -27.05
N ARG A 43 -24.78 -17.01 -27.10
CA ARG A 43 -25.65 -17.26 -25.94
C ARG A 43 -24.92 -17.85 -24.73
N TYR A 44 -23.97 -18.75 -24.97
CA TYR A 44 -23.24 -19.45 -23.91
C TYR A 44 -21.73 -19.17 -23.91
N LYS A 45 -21.20 -18.28 -24.75
CA LYS A 45 -19.75 -18.01 -24.80
C LYS A 45 -19.21 -17.42 -23.49
N TRP A 46 -20.03 -16.65 -22.79
CA TRP A 46 -19.64 -16.06 -21.50
C TRP A 46 -19.28 -17.11 -20.43
N VAL A 47 -19.77 -18.35 -20.53
CA VAL A 47 -19.45 -19.41 -19.55
C VAL A 47 -18.01 -19.90 -19.64
N THR A 48 -17.27 -19.49 -20.68
CA THR A 48 -15.83 -19.74 -20.81
C THR A 48 -14.98 -18.52 -20.45
N CYS A 49 -15.59 -17.44 -19.93
CA CYS A 49 -14.87 -16.22 -19.56
C CYS A 49 -13.78 -16.52 -18.50
N PRO A 50 -12.50 -16.22 -18.76
CA PRO A 50 -11.41 -16.62 -17.88
C PRO A 50 -11.41 -15.87 -16.53
N TYR A 51 -12.17 -14.77 -16.42
CA TYR A 51 -12.21 -13.93 -15.23
C TYR A 51 -13.65 -13.76 -14.73
N LEU A 52 -13.88 -14.20 -13.49
CA LEU A 52 -15.13 -13.98 -12.77
C LEU A 52 -14.88 -12.97 -11.66
N VAL A 53 -15.31 -11.73 -11.89
CA VAL A 53 -15.14 -10.61 -10.96
C VAL A 53 -16.52 -10.12 -10.54
N PHE A 54 -16.81 -10.30 -9.25
CA PHE A 54 -18.01 -9.82 -8.56
C PHE A 54 -17.60 -8.62 -7.71
N ASP A 55 -17.52 -7.45 -8.33
CA ASP A 55 -17.04 -6.22 -7.68
C ASP A 55 -18.17 -5.41 -7.01
N PHE A 56 -17.80 -4.26 -6.43
CA PHE A 56 -18.74 -3.36 -5.78
C PHE A 56 -19.88 -2.89 -6.69
N TRP A 57 -19.57 -2.65 -7.97
CA TRP A 57 -20.54 -2.23 -8.97
C TRP A 57 -21.50 -3.36 -9.35
N PHE A 58 -21.03 -4.61 -9.24
CA PHE A 58 -21.82 -5.78 -9.53
C PHE A 58 -23.09 -5.86 -8.66
N ASP A 59 -22.95 -5.63 -7.36
CA ASP A 59 -24.06 -5.72 -6.41
C ASP A 59 -25.01 -4.53 -6.50
N GLN A 60 -24.49 -3.31 -6.30
CA GLN A 60 -25.32 -2.10 -6.20
C GLN A 60 -26.19 -1.86 -7.44
N MET A 61 -25.70 -2.23 -8.61
CA MET A 61 -26.40 -1.95 -9.87
C MET A 61 -27.21 -3.13 -10.40
N PHE A 62 -26.90 -4.37 -10.02
CA PHE A 62 -27.38 -5.55 -10.78
C PHE A 62 -27.97 -6.69 -9.96
N LEU A 63 -27.73 -6.75 -8.64
CA LEU A 63 -28.32 -7.81 -7.82
C LEU A 63 -29.83 -7.58 -7.62
N GLY A 64 -30.29 -6.33 -7.55
CA GLY A 64 -31.71 -6.02 -7.39
C GLY A 64 -32.28 -6.72 -6.15
N ASN A 65 -33.22 -7.65 -6.35
CA ASN A 65 -33.77 -8.49 -5.27
C ASN A 65 -33.19 -9.92 -5.25
N HIS A 66 -32.23 -10.24 -6.12
CA HIS A 66 -31.61 -11.55 -6.17
C HIS A 66 -30.54 -11.70 -5.09
N LYS A 67 -30.38 -12.94 -4.61
CA LYS A 67 -29.32 -13.29 -3.65
C LYS A 67 -28.02 -13.51 -4.41
N LEU A 68 -26.95 -12.82 -3.99
CA LEU A 68 -25.60 -12.96 -4.55
C LEU A 68 -25.15 -14.42 -4.52
N GLU A 69 -25.46 -15.12 -3.42
CA GLU A 69 -24.99 -16.46 -3.17
C GLU A 69 -25.48 -17.46 -4.22
N THR A 70 -26.78 -17.40 -4.53
CA THR A 70 -27.41 -18.23 -5.55
C THR A 70 -26.82 -17.95 -6.93
N LEU A 71 -26.52 -16.69 -7.22
CA LEU A 71 -26.00 -16.27 -8.51
C LEU A 71 -24.56 -16.74 -8.71
N VAL A 72 -23.69 -16.52 -7.71
CA VAL A 72 -22.29 -16.97 -7.74
C VAL A 72 -22.23 -18.48 -7.89
N TYR A 73 -23.00 -19.22 -7.08
CA TYR A 73 -23.08 -20.68 -7.19
C TYR A 73 -23.49 -21.13 -8.60
N THR A 74 -24.50 -20.48 -9.17
CA THR A 74 -25.01 -20.81 -10.51
C THR A 74 -23.95 -20.55 -11.58
N ILE A 75 -23.29 -19.40 -11.53
CA ILE A 75 -22.24 -19.03 -12.48
C ILE A 75 -21.08 -20.01 -12.42
N LEU A 76 -20.59 -20.34 -11.20
CA LEU A 76 -19.50 -21.28 -11.01
C LEU A 76 -19.85 -22.68 -11.51
N LYS A 77 -21.07 -23.15 -11.21
CA LYS A 77 -21.54 -24.48 -11.65
C LYS A 77 -21.63 -24.62 -13.17
N PHE A 78 -21.98 -23.55 -13.87
CA PHE A 78 -22.08 -23.55 -15.34
C PHE A 78 -20.78 -23.15 -16.04
N HIS A 79 -19.75 -22.73 -15.30
CA HIS A 79 -18.49 -22.34 -15.88
C HIS A 79 -17.78 -23.56 -16.51
N GLN A 80 -17.30 -23.41 -17.74
CA GLN A 80 -16.67 -24.49 -18.52
C GLN A 80 -15.29 -24.11 -19.08
N GLY A 81 -14.85 -22.87 -18.84
CA GLY A 81 -13.59 -22.35 -19.35
C GLY A 81 -12.40 -22.51 -18.41
N PRO A 82 -11.20 -22.09 -18.84
CA PRO A 82 -10.05 -21.96 -17.96
C PRO A 82 -10.26 -20.75 -17.04
N LEU A 83 -10.78 -20.98 -15.84
CA LEU A 83 -10.91 -19.92 -14.84
C LEU A 83 -9.53 -19.55 -14.29
N LEU A 84 -9.06 -18.36 -14.64
CA LEU A 84 -7.75 -17.83 -14.23
C LEU A 84 -7.87 -16.84 -13.07
N LYS A 85 -8.99 -16.11 -13.00
CA LYS A 85 -9.25 -15.11 -11.95
C LYS A 85 -10.63 -15.29 -11.34
N PHE A 86 -10.65 -15.33 -10.01
CA PHE A 86 -11.87 -15.23 -9.23
C PHE A 86 -11.73 -14.11 -8.21
N ALA A 87 -12.63 -13.14 -8.24
CA ALA A 87 -12.66 -12.04 -7.29
C ALA A 87 -14.08 -11.83 -6.77
N LEU A 88 -14.23 -11.90 -5.45
CA LEU A 88 -15.46 -11.61 -4.74
C LEU A 88 -15.24 -10.40 -3.84
N GLN A 89 -15.80 -9.26 -4.24
CA GLN A 89 -15.65 -7.96 -3.62
C GLN A 89 -16.98 -7.20 -3.55
N ALA A 90 -18.08 -7.94 -3.43
CA ALA A 90 -19.40 -7.36 -3.28
C ALA A 90 -19.49 -6.55 -1.97
N PRO A 91 -20.16 -5.38 -1.99
CA PRO A 91 -20.39 -4.60 -0.77
C PRO A 91 -21.22 -5.39 0.22
N ASP A 92 -21.03 -5.11 1.51
CA ASP A 92 -21.80 -5.69 2.61
C ASP A 92 -21.80 -7.23 2.69
N PHE A 93 -20.92 -7.89 1.91
CA PHE A 93 -20.79 -9.34 1.87
C PHE A 93 -20.22 -9.86 3.20
N GLN A 94 -20.81 -10.95 3.69
CA GLN A 94 -20.51 -11.55 4.99
C GLN A 94 -19.96 -12.97 4.82
N SER A 95 -19.19 -13.40 5.82
CA SER A 95 -18.74 -14.79 5.93
C SER A 95 -19.95 -15.75 5.89
N SER A 96 -19.91 -16.74 5.00
CA SER A 96 -20.94 -17.76 4.89
C SER A 96 -20.37 -19.10 4.40
N PRO A 97 -21.02 -20.24 4.70
CA PRO A 97 -20.59 -21.55 4.20
C PRO A 97 -20.68 -21.69 2.67
N ASP A 98 -21.39 -20.78 1.98
CA ASP A 98 -21.45 -20.82 0.52
C ASP A 98 -20.10 -20.43 -0.11
N ILE A 99 -19.29 -19.62 0.57
CA ILE A 99 -17.92 -19.29 0.13
C ILE A 99 -17.08 -20.56 0.02
N ASP A 100 -17.14 -21.44 1.03
CA ASP A 100 -16.42 -22.71 1.04
C ASP A 100 -16.80 -23.54 -0.19
N ARG A 101 -18.10 -23.66 -0.45
CA ARG A 101 -18.64 -24.37 -1.62
C ARG A 101 -18.18 -23.76 -2.93
N TRP A 102 -18.05 -22.43 -3.00
CA TRP A 102 -17.58 -21.77 -4.21
C TRP A 102 -16.11 -22.04 -4.45
N ILE A 103 -15.28 -21.96 -3.40
CA ILE A 103 -13.85 -22.28 -3.48
C ILE A 103 -13.65 -23.73 -3.91
N ASP A 104 -14.49 -24.66 -3.43
CA ASP A 104 -14.49 -26.07 -3.85
C ASP A 104 -14.83 -26.29 -5.33
N LEU A 105 -15.56 -25.35 -5.96
CA LEU A 105 -15.90 -25.40 -7.38
C LEU A 105 -14.82 -24.78 -8.28
N LEU A 106 -13.82 -24.07 -7.72
CA LEU A 106 -12.79 -23.43 -8.51
C LEU A 106 -11.75 -24.46 -9.02
N PRO A 107 -11.24 -24.31 -10.25
CA PRO A 107 -10.25 -25.23 -10.80
C PRO A 107 -8.86 -24.96 -10.23
N ASN A 108 -8.38 -25.89 -9.39
CA ASN A 108 -7.13 -25.76 -8.64
C ASN A 108 -5.90 -25.46 -9.51
N ASP A 109 -5.83 -26.06 -10.69
CA ASP A 109 -4.66 -26.04 -11.55
C ASP A 109 -4.56 -24.77 -12.43
N ASN A 110 -5.56 -23.89 -12.40
CA ASN A 110 -5.64 -22.75 -13.32
C ASN A 110 -5.69 -21.38 -12.63
N ILE A 111 -6.23 -21.30 -11.40
CA ILE A 111 -6.42 -20.03 -10.70
C ILE A 111 -5.07 -19.36 -10.41
N GLN A 112 -4.90 -18.17 -10.98
CA GLN A 112 -3.72 -17.31 -10.82
C GLN A 112 -4.02 -16.09 -9.95
N ASP A 113 -5.25 -15.59 -10.00
CA ASP A 113 -5.68 -14.41 -9.25
C ASP A 113 -6.89 -14.77 -8.38
N PHE A 114 -6.72 -14.67 -7.06
CA PHE A 114 -7.80 -14.90 -6.11
C PHE A 114 -7.99 -13.69 -5.21
N THR A 115 -9.22 -13.23 -5.09
CA THR A 115 -9.59 -12.15 -4.18
C THR A 115 -10.87 -12.52 -3.43
N LEU A 116 -10.81 -12.49 -2.10
CA LEU A 116 -11.97 -12.64 -1.22
C LEU A 116 -12.03 -11.45 -0.28
N HIS A 117 -13.11 -10.67 -0.37
CA HIS A 117 -13.36 -9.53 0.48
C HIS A 117 -14.65 -9.71 1.27
N ILE A 118 -14.51 -9.83 2.58
CA ILE A 118 -15.61 -9.87 3.54
C ILE A 118 -15.72 -8.48 4.16
N SER A 119 -16.87 -7.82 3.99
CA SER A 119 -17.04 -6.43 4.46
C SER A 119 -17.64 -6.36 5.87
N ARG A 120 -18.40 -7.37 6.31
CA ARG A 120 -19.15 -7.34 7.58
C ARG A 120 -19.09 -8.70 8.29
N GLY A 121 -19.42 -8.70 9.58
CA GLY A 121 -19.50 -9.90 10.40
C GLY A 121 -18.14 -10.37 10.92
N ASP A 122 -18.00 -11.68 11.13
CA ASP A 122 -16.79 -12.33 11.61
C ASP A 122 -15.80 -12.65 10.48
N ASN A 123 -14.54 -12.88 10.85
CA ASN A 123 -13.51 -13.32 9.93
C ASN A 123 -13.85 -14.67 9.29
N HIS A 124 -13.77 -14.73 7.96
CA HIS A 124 -14.02 -15.97 7.24
C HIS A 124 -12.82 -16.93 7.34
N ARG A 125 -13.05 -18.15 7.81
CA ARG A 125 -12.01 -19.18 7.87
C ARG A 125 -11.81 -19.76 6.48
N LEU A 126 -10.59 -19.66 5.96
CA LEU A 126 -10.30 -20.11 4.61
C LEU A 126 -10.33 -21.65 4.53
N PRO A 127 -11.06 -22.25 3.57
CA PRO A 127 -11.10 -23.69 3.41
C PRO A 127 -9.76 -24.23 2.90
N SER A 128 -9.46 -25.49 3.22
CA SER A 128 -8.20 -26.15 2.85
C SER A 128 -7.93 -26.15 1.34
N GLN A 129 -9.00 -26.13 0.55
CA GLN A 129 -8.99 -26.14 -0.90
C GLN A 129 -8.28 -24.91 -1.51
N LEU A 130 -8.33 -23.75 -0.83
CA LEU A 130 -7.63 -22.54 -1.27
C LEU A 130 -6.10 -22.75 -1.33
N PHE A 131 -5.55 -23.54 -0.42
CA PHE A 131 -4.11 -23.81 -0.35
C PHE A 131 -3.61 -24.78 -1.42
N ALA A 132 -4.52 -25.39 -2.21
CA ALA A 132 -4.19 -26.22 -3.36
C ALA A 132 -4.05 -25.44 -4.67
N PHE A 133 -4.28 -24.11 -4.67
CA PHE A 133 -4.17 -23.28 -5.87
C PHE A 133 -2.70 -22.97 -6.22
N HIS A 134 -1.99 -23.96 -6.75
CA HIS A 134 -0.54 -23.90 -7.00
C HIS A 134 -0.11 -22.89 -8.09
N GLN A 135 -1.04 -22.39 -8.90
CA GLN A 135 -0.77 -21.36 -9.91
C GLN A 135 -0.93 -19.93 -9.41
N LEU A 136 -1.32 -19.72 -8.13
CA LEU A 136 -1.56 -18.38 -7.60
C LEU A 136 -0.34 -17.47 -7.75
N ARG A 137 -0.60 -16.31 -8.37
CA ARG A 137 0.30 -15.17 -8.56
C ARG A 137 -0.17 -13.97 -7.75
N ASN A 138 -1.48 -13.78 -7.59
CA ASN A 138 -2.05 -12.68 -6.83
C ASN A 138 -3.06 -13.21 -5.83
N LEU A 139 -2.81 -13.00 -4.54
CA LEU A 139 -3.72 -13.35 -3.45
C LEU A 139 -4.10 -12.08 -2.70
N LYS A 140 -5.40 -11.80 -2.64
CA LYS A 140 -5.96 -10.72 -1.83
C LYS A 140 -7.01 -11.24 -0.87
N LEU A 141 -6.84 -10.99 0.42
CA LEU A 141 -7.77 -11.45 1.45
C LEU A 141 -8.10 -10.29 2.37
N TYR A 142 -9.39 -10.07 2.59
CA TYR A 142 -9.87 -9.05 3.48
C TYR A 142 -10.78 -9.70 4.51
N LYS A 143 -10.51 -9.48 5.79
CA LYS A 143 -11.32 -9.95 6.92
C LYS A 143 -11.47 -11.48 6.95
N CYS A 144 -10.33 -12.16 7.01
CA CYS A 144 -10.20 -13.62 6.91
C CYS A 144 -9.35 -14.19 8.07
N ALA A 145 -9.58 -15.46 8.42
CA ALA A 145 -8.69 -16.21 9.30
C ALA A 145 -7.80 -17.13 8.45
N PHE A 146 -6.50 -16.88 8.51
CA PHE A 146 -5.47 -17.59 7.74
C PHE A 146 -4.84 -18.69 8.62
N ASP A 147 -5.35 -19.91 8.44
CA ASP A 147 -4.94 -21.11 9.16
C ASP A 147 -4.68 -22.26 8.17
N PRO A 148 -3.51 -22.30 7.52
CA PRO A 148 -3.19 -23.31 6.53
C PRO A 148 -2.91 -24.68 7.17
N PRO A 149 -3.16 -25.80 6.46
CA PRO A 149 -2.71 -27.11 6.90
C PRO A 149 -1.20 -27.16 7.14
N SER A 150 -0.74 -27.96 8.10
CA SER A 150 0.69 -28.09 8.45
C SER A 150 1.58 -28.63 7.31
N THR A 151 0.98 -29.27 6.30
CA THR A 151 1.66 -29.74 5.09
C THR A 151 1.83 -28.65 4.04
N PHE A 152 1.16 -27.50 4.19
CA PHE A 152 1.26 -26.40 3.25
C PHE A 152 2.68 -25.80 3.29
N ARG A 153 3.18 -25.43 2.11
CA ARG A 153 4.52 -24.89 1.89
C ARG A 153 4.45 -23.62 1.05
N GLY A 154 3.45 -22.79 1.31
CA GLY A 154 3.25 -21.52 0.61
C GLY A 154 2.88 -21.66 -0.87
N PHE A 155 2.82 -20.50 -1.53
CA PHE A 155 2.48 -20.37 -2.95
C PHE A 155 3.74 -19.98 -3.74
N ASN A 156 4.41 -20.95 -4.35
CA ASN A 156 5.72 -20.74 -5.00
C ASN A 156 5.71 -19.73 -6.17
N LYS A 157 4.54 -19.51 -6.80
CA LYS A 157 4.35 -18.58 -7.93
C LYS A 157 3.77 -17.23 -7.50
N LEU A 158 3.51 -17.05 -6.20
CA LEU A 158 2.88 -15.83 -5.67
C LEU A 158 3.83 -14.65 -5.85
N VAL A 159 3.30 -13.59 -6.46
CA VAL A 159 4.00 -12.34 -6.77
C VAL A 159 3.46 -11.20 -5.90
N ASN A 160 2.13 -11.16 -5.70
CA ASN A 160 1.47 -10.13 -4.90
C ASN A 160 0.63 -10.76 -3.78
N LEU A 161 0.88 -10.33 -2.55
CA LEU A 161 0.11 -10.68 -1.37
C LEU A 161 -0.43 -9.41 -0.71
N ASP A 162 -1.76 -9.28 -0.67
CA ASP A 162 -2.47 -8.12 -0.10
C ASP A 162 -3.46 -8.63 0.96
N LEU A 163 -3.14 -8.39 2.22
CA LEU A 163 -3.91 -8.90 3.36
C LEU A 163 -4.39 -7.73 4.19
N GLN A 164 -5.69 -7.68 4.44
CA GLN A 164 -6.33 -6.66 5.25
C GLN A 164 -7.24 -7.29 6.31
N ASP A 165 -7.13 -6.89 7.57
CA ASP A 165 -7.91 -7.46 8.68
C ASP A 165 -7.81 -9.00 8.73
N VAL A 166 -6.61 -9.54 8.47
CA VAL A 166 -6.37 -10.98 8.48
C VAL A 166 -5.84 -11.42 9.83
N VAL A 167 -6.46 -12.45 10.42
CA VAL A 167 -6.00 -13.09 11.65
C VAL A 167 -5.17 -14.32 11.28
N PHE A 168 -3.92 -14.36 11.72
CA PHE A 168 -3.07 -15.53 11.53
C PHE A 168 -3.12 -16.48 12.71
N ALA A 169 -3.02 -17.78 12.44
CA ALA A 169 -2.61 -18.72 13.47
C ALA A 169 -1.17 -18.41 13.94
N PRO A 170 -0.81 -18.70 15.22
CA PRO A 170 0.53 -18.43 15.74
C PRO A 170 1.65 -19.01 14.86
N GLU A 171 2.76 -18.28 14.74
CA GLU A 171 3.97 -18.69 13.99
C GLU A 171 3.74 -19.04 12.49
N THR A 172 2.56 -18.78 11.95
CA THR A 172 2.20 -19.20 10.59
C THR A 172 2.73 -18.25 9.53
N PHE A 173 2.64 -16.94 9.79
CA PHE A 173 2.95 -15.91 8.80
C PHE A 173 4.40 -16.00 8.27
N GLY A 174 5.40 -16.00 9.16
CA GLY A 174 6.81 -16.07 8.75
C GLY A 174 7.14 -17.34 7.96
N ASN A 175 6.61 -18.49 8.40
CA ASN A 175 6.77 -19.77 7.69
C ASN A 175 6.12 -19.74 6.30
N PHE A 176 4.95 -19.13 6.18
CA PHE A 176 4.26 -18.98 4.91
C PHE A 176 5.01 -18.07 3.94
N VAL A 177 5.44 -16.89 4.39
CA VAL A 177 6.14 -15.92 3.54
C VAL A 177 7.49 -16.44 3.07
N SER A 178 8.27 -17.11 3.94
CA SER A 178 9.55 -17.70 3.57
C SER A 178 9.45 -18.78 2.48
N CYS A 179 8.29 -19.41 2.34
CA CYS A 179 8.04 -20.35 1.25
C CYS A 179 7.61 -19.68 -0.07
N CYS A 180 7.14 -18.43 -0.03
CA CYS A 180 6.68 -17.68 -1.22
C CYS A 180 7.87 -17.04 -1.96
N THR A 181 8.75 -17.85 -2.55
CA THR A 181 10.02 -17.42 -3.15
C THR A 181 9.92 -16.49 -4.38
N SER A 182 8.71 -16.32 -4.94
CA SER A 182 8.46 -15.39 -6.06
C SER A 182 7.84 -14.06 -5.63
N LEU A 183 7.63 -13.84 -4.33
CA LEU A 183 6.89 -12.69 -3.81
C LEU A 183 7.65 -11.38 -4.09
N GLU A 184 7.00 -10.46 -4.78
CA GLU A 184 7.55 -9.13 -5.13
C GLU A 184 6.86 -8.00 -4.37
N ARG A 185 5.60 -8.15 -3.99
CA ARG A 185 4.81 -7.14 -3.26
C ARG A 185 4.09 -7.77 -2.08
N LEU A 186 4.31 -7.21 -0.89
CA LEU A 186 3.67 -7.63 0.36
C LEU A 186 3.00 -6.43 1.00
N ARG A 187 1.68 -6.51 1.21
CA ARG A 187 0.88 -5.50 1.89
C ARG A 187 0.09 -6.14 3.02
N LEU A 188 0.24 -5.59 4.22
CA LEU A 188 -0.41 -6.06 5.44
C LEU A 188 -1.10 -4.87 6.11
N MET A 189 -2.42 -4.89 6.19
CA MET A 189 -3.23 -3.81 6.75
C MET A 189 -4.07 -4.34 7.91
N GLU A 190 -3.92 -3.78 9.10
CA GLU A 190 -4.72 -4.12 10.29
C GLU A 190 -4.75 -5.63 10.59
N CYS A 191 -3.68 -6.35 10.25
CA CYS A 191 -3.57 -7.78 10.49
C CYS A 191 -3.17 -8.05 11.94
N SER A 192 -3.73 -9.08 12.56
CA SER A 192 -3.49 -9.42 13.96
C SER A 192 -2.61 -10.67 14.12
N SER A 193 -2.04 -10.84 15.31
CA SER A 193 -1.04 -11.87 15.62
C SER A 193 0.29 -11.68 14.88
N LEU A 194 0.71 -10.41 14.71
CA LEU A 194 1.92 -9.99 14.00
C LEU A 194 2.84 -9.10 14.88
N ASP A 195 3.14 -9.54 16.09
CA ASP A 195 3.97 -8.73 17.01
C ASP A 195 5.43 -8.63 16.54
N CYS A 196 6.02 -9.77 16.16
CA CYS A 196 7.40 -9.87 15.68
C CYS A 196 7.42 -10.43 14.26
N ILE A 197 7.71 -9.58 13.28
CA ILE A 197 7.66 -9.93 11.87
C ILE A 197 9.07 -10.09 11.32
N GLU A 198 9.42 -11.31 10.92
CA GLU A 198 10.65 -11.60 10.20
C GLU A 198 10.31 -12.00 8.76
N ILE A 199 10.73 -11.16 7.80
CA ILE A 199 10.43 -11.35 6.39
C ILE A 199 11.66 -11.94 5.69
N ASP A 200 11.46 -13.11 5.09
CA ASP A 200 12.43 -13.79 4.24
C ASP A 200 11.82 -13.94 2.84
N ALA A 201 12.14 -13.02 1.93
CA ALA A 201 11.51 -12.96 0.61
C ALA A 201 12.51 -12.40 -0.42
N PRO A 202 13.24 -13.27 -1.16
CA PRO A 202 14.39 -12.88 -1.98
C PRO A 202 14.08 -11.97 -3.15
N LYS A 203 12.81 -11.95 -3.61
CA LYS A 203 12.35 -11.12 -4.72
C LYS A 203 11.51 -9.92 -4.29
N LEU A 204 11.36 -9.69 -2.99
CA LEU A 204 10.51 -8.63 -2.47
C LEU A 204 11.05 -7.27 -2.89
N LYS A 205 10.19 -6.44 -3.49
CA LYS A 205 10.50 -5.08 -3.98
C LYS A 205 9.74 -4.01 -3.21
N PHE A 206 8.55 -4.35 -2.72
CA PHE A 206 7.63 -3.44 -2.05
C PHE A 206 7.08 -4.09 -0.78
N PHE A 207 7.13 -3.36 0.34
CA PHE A 207 6.53 -3.74 1.60
C PHE A 207 5.68 -2.59 2.17
N GLU A 208 4.43 -2.87 2.47
CA GLU A 208 3.53 -1.95 3.17
C GLU A 208 2.96 -2.63 4.41
N PHE A 209 3.06 -1.94 5.54
CA PHE A 209 2.52 -2.37 6.82
C PHE A 209 1.69 -1.24 7.43
N HIS A 210 0.45 -1.56 7.80
CA HIS A 210 -0.40 -0.71 8.60
C HIS A 210 -0.86 -1.47 9.84
N GLY A 211 -0.46 -1.02 11.03
CA GLY A 211 -0.87 -1.62 12.29
C GLY A 211 0.18 -1.49 13.39
N VAL A 212 -0.08 -2.15 14.52
CA VAL A 212 0.85 -2.18 15.66
C VAL A 212 1.80 -3.37 15.53
N PHE A 213 3.07 -3.15 15.83
CA PHE A 213 4.12 -4.17 15.81
C PHE A 213 5.15 -3.90 16.91
N ARG A 214 5.79 -4.95 17.42
CA ARG A 214 6.94 -4.87 18.33
C ARG A 214 8.25 -4.81 17.58
N SER A 215 8.41 -5.63 16.53
CA SER A 215 9.60 -5.61 15.67
C SER A 215 9.28 -6.07 14.25
N ILE A 216 9.99 -5.47 13.28
CA ILE A 216 9.98 -5.87 11.87
C ILE A 216 11.43 -5.97 11.41
N SER A 217 11.79 -7.08 10.75
CA SER A 217 13.11 -7.27 10.17
C SER A 217 13.06 -8.02 8.84
N PHE A 218 14.09 -7.82 8.02
CA PHE A 218 14.24 -8.39 6.68
C PHE A 218 15.52 -9.22 6.64
N LYS A 219 15.40 -10.53 6.42
CA LYS A 219 16.55 -11.47 6.41
C LYS A 219 17.20 -11.56 5.03
N HIS A 220 16.46 -12.01 4.02
CA HIS A 220 16.93 -12.12 2.64
C HIS A 220 15.98 -11.40 1.69
N SER A 221 15.98 -10.08 1.72
CA SER A 221 15.16 -9.24 0.83
C SER A 221 16.03 -8.18 0.12
N PRO A 222 17.05 -8.58 -0.66
CA PRO A 222 18.03 -7.63 -1.22
C PRO A 222 17.43 -6.66 -2.25
N LEU A 223 16.30 -7.01 -2.86
CA LEU A 223 15.63 -6.19 -3.90
C LEU A 223 14.60 -5.21 -3.32
N LEU A 224 14.44 -5.15 -2.00
CA LEU A 224 13.42 -4.33 -1.34
C LEU A 224 13.79 -2.86 -1.49
N ALA A 225 13.01 -2.15 -2.32
CA ALA A 225 13.29 -0.77 -2.71
C ALA A 225 12.35 0.24 -2.06
N GLU A 226 11.14 -0.19 -1.70
CA GLU A 226 10.08 0.67 -1.18
C GLU A 226 9.46 0.06 0.08
N VAL A 227 9.45 0.84 1.18
CA VAL A 227 8.91 0.44 2.49
C VAL A 227 7.98 1.52 3.01
N LEU A 228 6.73 1.15 3.30
CA LEU A 228 5.71 2.04 3.88
C LEU A 228 5.24 1.47 5.22
N ILE A 229 5.41 2.21 6.31
CA ILE A 229 4.98 1.82 7.66
C ILE A 229 4.06 2.90 8.24
N SER A 230 2.84 2.51 8.58
CA SER A 230 1.82 3.36 9.19
C SER A 230 1.01 2.59 10.25
N PHE A 231 0.14 3.26 10.97
CA PHE A 231 -0.75 2.69 11.99
C PHE A 231 -1.94 3.64 12.25
N SER A 232 -2.98 3.16 12.92
CA SER A 232 -4.11 4.00 13.34
C SER A 232 -3.85 4.59 14.73
N SER A 233 -4.10 5.89 14.89
CA SER A 233 -3.92 6.60 16.17
C SER A 233 -4.82 6.07 17.30
N MET A 234 -5.87 5.31 16.96
CA MET A 234 -6.80 4.71 17.91
C MET A 234 -6.28 3.39 18.51
N ASP A 235 -5.25 2.78 17.93
CA ASP A 235 -4.79 1.44 18.29
C ASP A 235 -3.86 1.42 19.52
N PHE A 236 -3.56 2.60 20.09
CA PHE A 236 -2.57 2.71 21.17
C PHE A 236 -3.18 2.56 22.57
N VAL A 237 -2.97 1.38 23.17
CA VAL A 237 -2.95 1.21 24.62
C VAL A 237 -1.48 1.17 25.04
N ARG A 238 -1.07 2.15 25.85
CA ARG A 238 0.31 2.40 26.33
C ARG A 238 1.08 1.11 26.69
N GLU A 239 2.20 0.87 26.01
CA GLU A 239 3.51 0.37 26.51
C GLU A 239 4.40 -0.23 25.40
N ASP A 240 3.87 -0.48 24.19
CA ASP A 240 4.64 -1.05 23.08
C ASP A 240 5.47 0.00 22.35
N ARG A 241 6.72 0.16 22.80
CA ARG A 241 7.70 1.06 22.16
C ARG A 241 8.23 0.45 20.87
N PHE A 242 8.23 1.25 19.80
CA PHE A 242 8.86 0.92 18.52
C PHE A 242 10.32 0.48 18.71
N SER A 243 10.71 -0.60 18.04
CA SER A 243 12.09 -1.11 18.09
C SER A 243 13.00 -0.45 17.05
N PHE A 244 14.19 -0.04 17.48
CA PHE A 244 15.32 0.36 16.62
C PHE A 244 15.73 -0.76 15.63
N ASP A 245 15.29 -2.00 15.86
CA ASP A 245 15.54 -3.15 14.98
C ASP A 245 15.04 -2.93 13.54
N LEU A 246 13.92 -2.22 13.35
CA LEU A 246 13.43 -1.89 12.01
C LEU A 246 14.46 -1.05 11.26
N ILE A 247 14.89 0.07 11.84
CA ILE A 247 15.85 0.98 11.22
C ILE A 247 17.20 0.29 10.99
N LYS A 248 17.64 -0.54 11.94
CA LYS A 248 18.83 -1.37 11.77
C LYS A 248 18.67 -2.32 10.57
N SER A 249 17.54 -3.01 10.45
CA SER A 249 17.26 -3.91 9.33
C SER A 249 17.20 -3.17 8.00
N LEU A 250 16.54 -2.01 7.94
CA LEU A 250 16.46 -1.16 6.75
C LEU A 250 17.84 -0.68 6.29
N SER A 251 18.74 -0.36 7.23
CA SER A 251 20.11 0.07 6.93
C SER A 251 20.98 -0.99 6.24
N CYS A 252 20.56 -2.26 6.29
CA CYS A 252 21.23 -3.38 5.63
C CYS A 252 20.69 -3.65 4.21
N LEU A 253 19.61 -3.00 3.78
CA LEU A 253 19.01 -3.21 2.46
C LEU A 253 19.80 -2.45 1.39
N PRO A 254 20.31 -3.13 0.34
CA PRO A 254 21.18 -2.50 -0.66
C PRO A 254 20.43 -1.68 -1.71
N GLU A 255 19.13 -1.91 -1.88
CA GLU A 255 18.29 -1.26 -2.91
C GLU A 255 17.21 -0.36 -2.30
N LEU A 256 17.20 -0.11 -0.98
CA LEU A 256 16.17 0.72 -0.33
C LEU A 256 16.31 2.17 -0.80
N GLU A 257 15.38 2.62 -1.63
CA GLU A 257 15.37 3.97 -2.20
C GLU A 257 14.24 4.84 -1.65
N ASP A 258 13.10 4.25 -1.28
CA ASP A 258 11.91 4.95 -0.79
C ASP A 258 11.46 4.40 0.57
N LEU A 259 11.33 5.30 1.55
CA LEU A 259 10.91 4.99 2.90
C LEU A 259 9.83 5.98 3.34
N HIS A 260 8.65 5.46 3.61
CA HIS A 260 7.56 6.18 4.23
C HIS A 260 7.35 5.65 5.65
N LEU A 261 7.47 6.54 6.63
CA LEU A 261 7.17 6.28 8.04
C LEU A 261 6.16 7.29 8.55
N GLN A 262 5.19 6.83 9.33
CA GLN A 262 4.40 7.72 10.16
C GLN A 262 5.22 8.22 11.36
N ALA A 263 5.13 9.51 11.67
CA ALA A 263 6.05 10.21 12.55
C ALA A 263 6.14 9.65 13.98
N TYR A 264 5.03 9.17 14.51
CA TYR A 264 4.99 8.56 15.84
C TYR A 264 5.87 7.30 15.95
N VAL A 265 6.06 6.55 14.84
CA VAL A 265 7.00 5.41 14.76
C VAL A 265 8.41 5.84 15.15
N LEU A 266 8.70 7.13 14.99
CA LEU A 266 10.01 7.70 15.25
C LEU A 266 10.28 7.96 16.73
N GLU A 267 9.27 8.08 17.61
CA GLU A 267 9.49 8.44 19.02
C GLU A 267 10.44 7.46 19.73
N GLY A 268 10.41 6.17 19.36
CA GLY A 268 11.34 5.16 19.86
C GLY A 268 12.81 5.42 19.49
N LEU A 269 13.10 6.23 18.47
CA LEU A 269 14.45 6.61 18.06
C LEU A 269 15.09 7.67 18.98
N ALA A 270 14.32 8.31 19.87
CA ALA A 270 14.82 9.33 20.77
C ALA A 270 15.96 8.80 21.66
N GLU A 271 15.85 7.54 22.10
CA GLU A 271 16.85 6.86 22.92
C GLU A 271 18.14 6.50 22.15
N TYR A 272 18.11 6.55 20.80
CA TYR A 272 19.18 6.06 19.92
C TYR A 272 19.95 7.19 19.22
N GLY A 273 19.97 8.37 19.82
CA GLY A 273 20.87 9.45 19.40
C GLY A 273 20.18 10.63 18.73
N ALA A 274 18.85 10.73 18.77
CA ALA A 274 18.16 11.93 18.32
C ALA A 274 18.60 13.19 19.12
N PRO A 275 18.72 14.37 18.49
CA PRO A 275 18.55 14.63 17.06
C PRO A 275 19.82 14.39 16.22
N LYS A 276 20.91 13.87 16.80
CA LYS A 276 22.16 13.58 16.06
C LYS A 276 21.94 12.39 15.12
N LYS A 277 22.99 11.94 14.44
CA LYS A 277 22.90 10.77 13.55
C LYS A 277 22.65 9.50 14.36
N LEU A 278 21.88 8.59 13.77
CA LEU A 278 21.70 7.23 14.25
C LEU A 278 23.04 6.47 14.24
N PRO A 279 23.16 5.38 15.03
CA PRO A 279 24.30 4.46 14.97
C PRO A 279 24.43 3.73 13.61
N VAL A 280 23.41 3.83 12.75
CA VAL A 280 23.35 3.24 11.41
C VAL A 280 23.12 4.32 10.35
N THR A 281 23.41 4.00 9.09
CA THR A 281 23.26 4.95 7.97
C THR A 281 22.42 4.33 6.86
N LEU A 282 21.41 5.07 6.41
CA LEU A 282 20.53 4.70 5.30
C LEU A 282 21.18 5.18 3.99
N LYS A 283 22.18 4.45 3.52
CA LYS A 283 23.10 4.91 2.45
C LYS A 283 22.43 5.06 1.09
N THR A 284 21.42 4.25 0.80
CA THR A 284 20.77 4.13 -0.51
C THR A 284 19.50 4.97 -0.61
N LEU A 285 19.00 5.46 0.54
CA LEU A 285 17.72 6.14 0.62
C LEU A 285 17.74 7.46 -0.16
N LYS A 286 16.80 7.59 -1.10
CA LYS A 286 16.63 8.76 -1.97
C LYS A 286 15.39 9.57 -1.60
N THR A 287 14.31 8.90 -1.19
CA THR A 287 13.04 9.52 -0.78
C THR A 287 12.72 9.14 0.65
N LEU A 288 12.44 10.15 1.48
CA LEU A 288 11.92 9.96 2.83
C LEU A 288 10.57 10.67 2.92
N HIS A 289 9.52 9.92 3.23
CA HIS A 289 8.20 10.47 3.53
C HIS A 289 7.89 10.29 5.01
N LEU A 290 7.62 11.39 5.71
CA LEU A 290 7.17 11.41 7.09
C LEU A 290 5.73 11.90 7.16
N SER A 291 4.78 11.00 7.43
CA SER A 291 3.36 11.37 7.54
C SER A 291 2.94 11.59 8.99
N ASP A 292 1.88 12.36 9.17
CA ASP A 292 1.26 12.67 10.47
C ASP A 292 2.26 13.19 11.51
N MET A 293 3.18 14.07 11.09
CA MET A 293 4.11 14.74 12.00
C MET A 293 3.40 15.80 12.82
N TYR A 294 3.53 15.74 14.14
CA TYR A 294 3.06 16.78 15.06
C TYR A 294 4.18 17.77 15.37
N PHE A 295 4.06 19.00 14.86
CA PHE A 295 5.07 20.05 15.07
C PHE A 295 5.02 20.72 16.46
N GLU A 296 4.38 20.03 17.40
CA GLU A 296 4.28 20.34 18.84
C GLU A 296 5.17 19.44 19.69
N LYS A 297 5.63 18.32 19.14
CA LYS A 297 6.41 17.32 19.87
C LYS A 297 7.89 17.41 19.48
N ILE A 298 8.71 17.75 20.47
CA ILE A 298 10.18 17.78 20.31
C ILE A 298 10.70 16.42 19.88
N ASP A 299 10.18 15.33 20.44
CA ASP A 299 10.68 13.97 20.16
C ASP A 299 10.45 13.56 18.69
N GLU A 300 9.27 13.81 18.12
CA GLU A 300 8.98 13.51 16.71
C GLU A 300 9.91 14.30 15.77
N ILE A 301 10.08 15.60 16.01
CA ILE A 301 10.93 16.47 15.20
C ILE A 301 12.41 16.10 15.37
N SER A 302 12.84 15.81 16.59
CA SER A 302 14.18 15.36 16.92
C SER A 302 14.52 14.07 16.16
N CYS A 303 13.59 13.11 16.12
CA CYS A 303 13.78 11.85 15.43
C CYS A 303 13.68 12.00 13.89
N ALA A 304 12.85 12.91 13.38
CA ALA A 304 12.85 13.28 11.97
C ALA A 304 14.22 13.85 11.54
N LEU A 305 14.77 14.80 12.31
CA LEU A 305 16.12 15.33 12.08
C LEU A 305 17.17 14.23 12.13
N CYS A 306 17.06 13.31 13.09
CA CYS A 306 17.93 12.16 13.26
C CYS A 306 17.97 11.29 11.99
N LEU A 307 16.81 10.95 11.42
CA LEU A 307 16.70 10.18 10.18
C LEU A 307 17.23 10.93 8.96
N ILE A 308 16.88 12.21 8.80
CA ILE A 308 17.37 13.05 7.71
C ILE A 308 18.91 13.11 7.74
N ARG A 309 19.49 13.31 8.92
CA ARG A 309 20.95 13.37 9.12
C ARG A 309 21.64 12.02 8.88
N SER A 310 20.90 10.93 8.99
CA SER A 310 21.39 9.54 8.80
C SER A 310 21.21 9.03 7.37
N SER A 311 20.70 9.88 6.45
CA SER A 311 20.37 9.54 5.07
C SER A 311 21.20 10.39 4.09
N PRO A 312 22.50 10.08 3.88
CA PRO A 312 23.42 10.95 3.15
C PRO A 312 23.10 11.15 1.65
N SER A 313 22.35 10.22 1.06
CA SER A 313 21.96 10.22 -0.36
C SER A 313 20.54 10.77 -0.58
N LEU A 314 19.90 11.31 0.46
CA LEU A 314 18.51 11.77 0.42
C LEU A 314 18.35 12.90 -0.61
N GLN A 315 17.44 12.72 -1.55
CA GLN A 315 17.15 13.66 -2.64
C GLN A 315 15.79 14.33 -2.49
N LYS A 316 14.81 13.61 -1.93
CA LYS A 316 13.45 14.06 -1.76
C LYS A 316 12.98 13.84 -0.32
N LEU A 317 12.44 14.88 0.28
CA LEU A 317 11.80 14.83 1.60
C LEU A 317 10.34 15.24 1.45
N GLU A 318 9.43 14.36 1.83
CA GLU A 318 8.00 14.65 1.93
C GLU A 318 7.59 14.63 3.39
N ILE A 319 6.85 15.65 3.83
CA ILE A 319 6.32 15.75 5.19
C ILE A 319 4.85 16.11 5.11
N THR A 320 4.01 15.33 5.77
CA THR A 320 2.63 15.73 6.06
C THR A 320 2.57 16.12 7.53
N ALA A 321 2.30 17.40 7.80
CA ALA A 321 2.39 17.99 9.13
C ALA A 321 1.02 18.40 9.66
N PHE A 322 0.81 18.25 10.97
CA PHE A 322 -0.30 18.85 11.68
C PHE A 322 0.23 19.69 12.84
N THR A 323 -0.32 20.89 12.98
CA THR A 323 -0.06 21.77 14.12
C THR A 323 -1.40 22.35 14.58
N PHE A 324 -1.81 21.99 15.78
CA PHE A 324 -3.01 22.43 16.49
C PHE A 324 -2.67 23.53 17.51
N ASP A 325 -1.54 23.42 18.20
CA ASP A 325 -1.06 24.34 19.22
C ASP A 325 0.37 24.85 18.90
N VAL A 326 0.68 26.09 19.29
CA VAL A 326 2.03 26.64 19.13
C VAL A 326 2.85 26.35 20.38
N VAL A 327 3.92 25.57 20.24
CA VAL A 327 4.83 25.21 21.34
C VAL A 327 6.19 25.89 21.13
N GLU A 328 6.45 26.96 21.89
CA GLU A 328 7.71 27.73 21.77
C GLU A 328 8.96 26.86 21.97
N ALA A 329 8.89 25.89 22.89
CA ALA A 329 10.01 24.99 23.18
C ALA A 329 10.48 24.20 21.94
N VAL A 330 9.58 23.89 21.01
CA VAL A 330 9.92 23.24 19.73
C VAL A 330 10.69 24.19 18.82
N ALA A 331 10.24 25.45 18.72
CA ALA A 331 10.91 26.46 17.91
C ALA A 331 12.31 26.76 18.48
N GLU A 332 12.45 26.91 19.79
CA GLU A 332 13.75 27.03 20.47
C GLU A 332 14.67 25.84 20.20
N PHE A 333 14.13 24.62 20.28
CA PHE A 333 14.87 23.40 19.95
C PHE A 333 15.41 23.43 18.52
N LEU A 334 14.60 23.83 17.54
CA LEU A 334 15.01 23.94 16.13
C LEU A 334 16.05 25.04 15.91
N ARG A 335 15.88 26.21 16.54
CA ARG A 335 16.86 27.31 16.49
C ARG A 335 18.21 26.90 17.09
N SER A 336 18.22 26.00 18.07
CA SER A 336 19.47 25.47 18.66
C SER A 336 20.23 24.50 17.75
N GLN A 337 19.60 23.97 16.70
CA GLN A 337 20.23 23.05 15.76
C GLN A 337 21.20 23.79 14.83
N LYS A 338 22.48 23.41 14.86
CA LYS A 338 23.50 24.04 14.01
C LYS A 338 23.47 23.43 12.61
N SER A 339 23.45 24.30 11.58
CA SER A 339 23.50 23.86 10.17
C SER A 339 24.84 23.20 9.79
N SER A 340 25.92 23.46 10.54
CA SER A 340 27.24 22.83 10.35
C SER A 340 27.25 21.32 10.62
N ASP A 341 26.27 20.81 11.40
CA ASP A 341 26.30 19.45 11.90
C ASP A 341 25.78 18.44 10.86
N CYS A 342 25.17 18.93 9.77
CA CYS A 342 24.75 18.11 8.63
C CYS A 342 24.59 18.96 7.36
N SER A 343 25.41 18.70 6.35
CA SER A 343 25.20 19.25 5.01
C SER A 343 24.30 18.31 4.22
N LEU A 344 23.08 18.76 3.91
CA LEU A 344 22.10 18.03 3.10
C LEU A 344 22.43 18.24 1.61
N THR A 345 23.58 17.72 1.22
CA THR A 345 24.22 17.99 -0.09
C THR A 345 23.50 17.42 -1.29
N HIS A 346 22.63 16.42 -1.09
CA HIS A 346 21.88 15.78 -2.17
C HIS A 346 20.40 16.13 -2.18
N LEU A 347 19.89 16.80 -1.14
CA LEU A 347 18.46 17.12 -1.02
C LEU A 347 18.09 18.17 -2.06
N LYS A 348 17.27 17.77 -3.04
CA LYS A 348 16.84 18.60 -4.18
C LYS A 348 15.41 19.11 -4.01
N THR A 349 14.53 18.28 -3.46
CA THR A 349 13.11 18.60 -3.35
C THR A 349 12.60 18.38 -1.93
N VAL A 350 11.92 19.37 -1.38
CA VAL A 350 11.17 19.26 -0.13
C VAL A 350 9.70 19.54 -0.43
N ASN A 351 8.80 18.68 0.04
CA ASN A 351 7.36 18.90 -0.03
C ASN A 351 6.78 18.86 1.38
N MET A 352 6.15 19.95 1.83
CA MET A 352 5.45 19.98 3.11
C MET A 352 3.95 20.22 2.88
N GLN A 353 3.15 19.24 3.26
CA GLN A 353 1.69 19.26 3.14
C GLN A 353 1.02 19.64 4.46
N LEU A 354 -0.18 20.21 4.36
CA LEU A 354 -1.00 20.65 5.51
C LEU A 354 -0.28 21.67 6.41
N PHE A 355 0.55 22.52 5.81
CA PHE A 355 1.38 23.50 6.48
C PHE A 355 0.55 24.64 7.10
N SER A 356 0.61 24.81 8.42
CA SER A 356 -0.15 25.83 9.15
C SER A 356 0.50 27.22 9.13
N GLY A 357 1.83 27.28 8.97
CA GLY A 357 2.62 28.50 9.15
C GLY A 357 3.00 28.78 10.60
N ALA A 358 2.81 27.82 11.50
CA ALA A 358 3.22 27.90 12.90
C ALA A 358 4.73 28.10 13.03
N GLU A 359 5.17 28.70 14.12
CA GLU A 359 6.57 29.06 14.30
C GLU A 359 7.52 27.85 14.28
N SER A 360 7.12 26.72 14.85
CA SER A 360 7.88 25.46 14.80
C SER A 360 8.09 24.96 13.37
N GLU A 361 7.05 24.97 12.54
CA GLU A 361 7.14 24.60 11.11
C GLU A 361 8.06 25.57 10.34
N MET A 362 7.93 26.87 10.63
CA MET A 362 8.72 27.92 9.99
C MET A 362 10.21 27.80 10.35
N GLU A 363 10.55 27.50 11.60
CA GLU A 363 11.93 27.25 12.04
C GLU A 363 12.50 25.97 11.42
N PHE A 364 11.69 24.94 11.22
CA PHE A 364 12.11 23.73 10.52
C PHE A 364 12.42 24.00 9.05
N VAL A 365 11.58 24.80 8.38
CA VAL A 365 11.87 25.26 7.01
C VAL A 365 13.16 26.07 6.95
N LYS A 366 13.39 27.00 7.89
CA LYS A 366 14.66 27.75 7.98
C LYS A 366 15.86 26.82 8.12
N TYR A 367 15.76 25.82 8.99
CA TYR A 367 16.80 24.81 9.17
C TYR A 367 17.10 24.08 7.84
N LEU A 368 16.07 23.59 7.14
CA LEU A 368 16.27 22.91 5.85
C LEU A 368 16.89 23.82 4.79
N LEU A 369 16.40 25.05 4.65
CA LEU A 369 16.94 26.04 3.70
C LEU A 369 18.41 26.39 4.00
N ALA A 370 18.80 26.44 5.27
CA ALA A 370 20.16 26.71 5.69
C ALA A 370 21.10 25.51 5.56
N SER A 371 20.59 24.27 5.59
CA SER A 371 21.38 23.04 5.53
C SER A 371 21.47 22.40 4.14
N ALA A 372 20.47 22.62 3.27
CA ALA A 372 20.38 21.99 1.95
C ALA A 372 21.05 22.84 0.86
N THR A 373 22.26 22.44 0.47
CA THR A 373 23.09 23.19 -0.50
C THR A 373 22.75 22.89 -1.95
N ALA A 374 22.08 21.76 -2.23
CA ALA A 374 21.65 21.38 -3.58
C ALA A 374 20.16 21.61 -3.85
N LEU A 375 19.41 22.15 -2.89
CA LEU A 375 17.96 22.30 -2.97
C LEU A 375 17.54 23.08 -4.22
N GLU A 376 16.59 22.55 -4.97
CA GLU A 376 16.04 23.11 -6.20
C GLU A 376 14.61 23.59 -5.96
N GLU A 377 13.82 22.81 -5.22
CA GLU A 377 12.42 23.13 -4.97
C GLU A 377 12.01 22.84 -3.53
N MET A 378 11.26 23.77 -2.93
CA MET A 378 10.52 23.58 -1.69
C MET A 378 9.04 23.90 -1.96
N ALA A 379 8.24 22.85 -2.10
CA ALA A 379 6.81 22.94 -2.26
C ALA A 379 6.13 22.97 -0.88
N ILE A 380 5.23 23.94 -0.69
CA ILE A 380 4.42 24.07 0.51
C ILE A 380 2.94 24.01 0.10
N SER A 381 2.19 23.11 0.72
CA SER A 381 0.72 23.03 0.65
C SER A 381 0.16 23.57 1.97
N PRO A 382 -0.35 24.82 1.99
CA PRO A 382 -0.97 25.37 3.19
C PRO A 382 -2.18 24.54 3.63
N HIS A 383 -2.41 24.41 4.94
CA HIS A 383 -3.64 23.81 5.43
C HIS A 383 -4.83 24.73 5.14
N ALA A 384 -5.72 24.33 4.23
CA ALA A 384 -6.86 25.14 3.80
C ALA A 384 -7.77 25.61 4.96
N GLY A 385 -7.82 24.87 6.08
CA GLY A 385 -8.55 25.29 7.28
C GLY A 385 -7.90 26.44 8.06
N ASN A 386 -6.61 26.69 7.88
CA ASN A 386 -5.83 27.67 8.65
C ASN A 386 -5.51 28.97 7.88
N VAL A 387 -5.81 29.03 6.58
CA VAL A 387 -5.45 30.19 5.73
C VAL A 387 -6.66 30.73 4.98
N SER A 388 -6.86 32.05 5.02
CA SER A 388 -7.93 32.73 4.28
C SER A 388 -7.48 33.25 2.90
N ASP A 389 -6.17 33.37 2.68
CA ASP A 389 -5.54 33.90 1.46
C ASP A 389 -4.93 32.79 0.57
N GLY A 390 -5.31 31.53 0.80
CA GLY A 390 -4.69 30.38 0.13
C GLY A 390 -3.21 30.19 0.48
N GLY A 391 -2.75 30.76 1.60
CA GLY A 391 -1.40 30.66 2.12
C GLY A 391 -0.37 31.55 1.43
N GLU A 392 -0.80 32.57 0.69
CA GLU A 392 0.09 33.52 0.02
C GLU A 392 0.98 34.29 1.01
N SER A 393 0.42 34.72 2.15
CA SER A 393 1.16 35.36 3.23
C SER A 393 2.28 34.47 3.80
N ILE A 394 2.02 33.18 3.99
CA ILE A 394 3.01 32.20 4.45
C ILE A 394 4.14 32.09 3.43
N LEU A 395 3.81 31.86 2.16
CA LEU A 395 4.78 31.73 1.08
C LEU A 395 5.65 32.99 0.92
N ASN A 396 5.05 34.18 1.05
CA ASN A 396 5.78 35.44 0.96
C ASN A 396 6.77 35.62 2.12
N LYS A 397 6.43 35.18 3.33
CA LYS A 397 7.37 35.15 4.47
C LYS A 397 8.50 34.16 4.22
N LEU A 398 8.18 32.92 3.80
CA LEU A 398 9.17 31.88 3.51
C LEU A 398 10.17 32.31 2.44
N LYS A 399 9.71 33.02 1.39
CA LYS A 399 10.57 33.52 0.32
C LYS A 399 11.66 34.47 0.79
N GLN A 400 11.48 35.13 1.94
CA GLN A 400 12.47 36.07 2.51
C GLN A 400 13.59 35.35 3.29
N PHE A 401 13.47 34.06 3.55
CA PHE A 401 14.47 33.33 4.32
C PHE A 401 15.76 33.11 3.53
N PRO A 402 16.93 33.20 4.20
CA PRO A 402 18.21 32.91 3.56
C PRO A 402 18.28 31.45 3.15
N ARG A 403 18.95 31.17 2.04
CA ARG A 403 19.06 29.83 1.45
C ARG A 403 20.54 29.50 1.23
N ALA A 404 20.94 28.28 1.57
CA ALA A 404 22.25 27.76 1.26
C ALA A 404 22.40 27.43 -0.24
N SER A 405 21.32 26.95 -0.86
CA SER A 405 21.25 26.77 -2.31
C SER A 405 20.73 28.05 -3.00
N PRO A 406 21.46 28.61 -3.97
CA PRO A 406 20.99 29.74 -4.77
C PRO A 406 19.90 29.35 -5.78
N ARG A 407 19.72 28.03 -6.02
CA ARG A 407 18.74 27.48 -6.97
C ARG A 407 17.41 27.13 -6.31
N ALA A 408 17.33 27.16 -4.99
CA ALA A 408 16.14 26.75 -4.26
C ALA A 408 15.00 27.73 -4.55
N GLU A 409 13.88 27.24 -5.06
CA GLU A 409 12.64 27.99 -5.24
C GLU A 409 11.57 27.53 -4.25
N ILE A 410 10.75 28.46 -3.75
CA ILE A 410 9.64 28.16 -2.85
C ILE A 410 8.33 28.34 -3.61
N VAL A 411 7.58 27.25 -3.77
CA VAL A 411 6.39 27.17 -4.62
C VAL A 411 5.17 26.69 -3.82
N ASN A 412 3.98 27.05 -4.30
CA ASN A 412 2.73 26.46 -3.82
C ASN A 412 2.49 25.14 -4.57
N SER A 413 2.28 24.04 -3.85
CA SER A 413 2.04 22.73 -4.45
C SER A 413 0.74 22.63 -5.26
N GLU A 414 -0.27 23.44 -4.94
CA GLU A 414 -1.60 23.38 -5.58
C GLU A 414 -1.65 24.10 -6.95
N LYS A 415 -0.57 24.80 -7.34
CA LYS A 415 -0.48 25.57 -8.59
C LYS A 415 0.36 24.91 -9.67
N LYS A 416 0.60 23.59 -9.60
CA LYS A 416 1.36 22.83 -10.62
C LYS A 416 0.48 22.23 -11.70
#